data_AF-A0A959AZV7-F1
#
_entry.id   AF-A0A959AZV7-F1
#
_cell.length_a   1.000
_cell.length_b   1.000
_cell.length_c   1.000
_cell.angle_alpha   90.00
_cell.angle_beta   90.00
_cell.angle_gamma   90.00
#
_symmetry.space_group_name_H-M   'P 1'
#
loop_
_entity.id
_entity.type
_entity.pdbx_description
1 polymer ?
#
loop_
_entity_poly.entity_id
_entity_poly.type
_entity_poly.pdbx_seq_one_letter_code
_entity_poly.pdbx_strand_id
1 'polypeptide(L)'
;MSEGLNHLLSEFYIENTFNTKGKLSVALIMTRKAKEEGLPLNPESLLTDKGGQVKGLGGGAVQKILDEHEIHRVLAREGGRTSRGSIANMEIYVAFLNSIYFKGFHDLDYVEKFWIEKVRDFFASQPLNINLDQAISIRATIQHLLDQAKERQQENPFSQYQGTVIQHLVGAKLEHLNGEGAIIHHSSSTSDSQRGRPGDFEVGDAVLHITTAPGEALIKKCEENLRKGVKPIIVTLENKVSVAQGLAENNRLADRIDVFEIGQFLATNIYEIGKFEFKGQKDAVEKLIIIYNEIIDKVETDPSLKIKFYG
;
A
#
# COMPACT_ATOMS: atom_id res chain seq x y z
N MET A 1 -17.65 -23.10 -17.00
CA MET A 1 -17.93 -21.81 -17.68
C MET A 1 -17.03 -20.70 -17.16
N SER A 2 -16.88 -20.51 -15.84
CA SER A 2 -16.00 -19.48 -15.24
C SER A 2 -14.54 -19.53 -15.70
N GLU A 3 -13.95 -20.71 -15.86
CA GLU A 3 -12.54 -20.86 -16.26
C GLU A 3 -12.26 -20.37 -17.69
N GLY A 4 -13.17 -20.64 -18.64
CA GLY A 4 -13.07 -20.13 -20.01
C GLY A 4 -13.29 -18.63 -20.12
N LEU A 5 -14.22 -18.08 -19.34
CA LEU A 5 -14.44 -16.63 -19.27
C LEU A 5 -13.22 -15.91 -18.66
N ASN A 6 -12.66 -16.48 -17.59
CA ASN A 6 -11.45 -15.94 -16.95
C ASN A 6 -10.25 -15.91 -17.90
N HIS A 7 -10.05 -16.96 -18.69
CA HIS A 7 -9.01 -16.99 -19.71
C HIS A 7 -9.17 -15.84 -20.71
N LEU A 8 -10.38 -15.68 -21.29
CA LEU A 8 -10.67 -14.62 -22.26
C LEU A 8 -10.48 -13.21 -21.67
N LEU A 9 -10.90 -13.00 -20.42
CA LEU A 9 -10.70 -11.73 -19.71
C LEU A 9 -9.22 -11.44 -19.46
N SER A 10 -8.46 -12.46 -19.07
CA SER A 10 -7.02 -12.35 -18.80
C SER A 10 -6.23 -12.08 -20.07
N GLU A 11 -6.56 -12.77 -21.16
CA GLU A 11 -5.99 -12.56 -22.50
C GLU A 11 -6.27 -11.13 -22.98
N PHE A 12 -7.52 -10.68 -22.92
CA PHE A 12 -7.89 -9.31 -23.26
C PHE A 12 -7.12 -8.27 -22.44
N TYR A 13 -7.03 -8.48 -21.12
CA TYR A 13 -6.31 -7.57 -20.21
C TYR A 13 -4.84 -7.41 -20.60
N ILE A 14 -4.16 -8.51 -20.92
CA ILE A 14 -2.74 -8.53 -21.29
C ILE A 14 -2.53 -7.90 -22.67
N GLU A 15 -3.22 -8.40 -23.69
CA GLU A 15 -3.02 -7.97 -25.08
C GLU A 15 -3.33 -6.49 -25.29
N ASN A 16 -4.38 -6.00 -24.63
CA ASN A 16 -4.81 -4.61 -24.77
C ASN A 16 -4.19 -3.70 -23.71
N THR A 17 -3.27 -4.21 -22.88
CA THR A 17 -2.62 -3.48 -21.78
C THR A 17 -3.64 -2.68 -20.97
N PHE A 18 -4.73 -3.35 -20.55
CA PHE A 18 -5.88 -2.73 -19.88
C PHE A 18 -5.63 -2.44 -18.38
N ASN A 19 -4.42 -1.96 -18.07
CA ASN A 19 -3.86 -1.82 -16.72
C ASN A 19 -3.64 -0.35 -16.31
N THR A 20 -4.19 0.60 -17.05
CA THR A 20 -4.09 2.03 -16.72
C THR A 20 -5.40 2.55 -16.15
N LYS A 21 -5.33 3.60 -15.32
CA LYS A 21 -6.50 4.25 -14.69
C LYS A 21 -7.65 4.51 -15.67
N GLY A 22 -7.33 5.01 -16.88
CA GLY A 22 -8.33 5.31 -17.91
C GLY A 22 -8.98 4.05 -18.50
N LYS A 23 -8.19 3.03 -18.82
CA LYS A 23 -8.69 1.76 -19.36
C LYS A 23 -9.53 1.00 -18.34
N LEU A 24 -9.07 0.91 -17.09
CA LEU A 24 -9.81 0.31 -15.99
C LEU A 24 -11.14 1.04 -15.72
N SER A 25 -11.15 2.38 -15.79
CA SER A 25 -12.38 3.17 -15.67
C SER A 25 -13.39 2.84 -16.79
N VAL A 26 -12.92 2.70 -18.03
CA VAL A 26 -13.76 2.29 -19.17
C VAL A 26 -14.33 0.89 -18.96
N ALA A 27 -13.49 -0.06 -18.53
CA ALA A 27 -13.94 -1.43 -18.29
C ALA A 27 -15.06 -1.53 -17.26
N LEU A 28 -14.92 -0.84 -16.12
CA LEU A 28 -15.94 -0.82 -15.07
C LEU A 28 -17.27 -0.22 -15.57
N ILE A 29 -17.22 0.96 -16.19
CA ILE A 29 -18.44 1.65 -16.65
C ILE A 29 -19.13 0.86 -17.76
N MET A 30 -18.39 0.31 -18.72
CA MET A 30 -18.98 -0.47 -19.80
C MET A 30 -19.54 -1.81 -19.32
N THR A 31 -18.89 -2.46 -18.35
CA THR A 31 -19.43 -3.67 -17.71
C THR A 31 -20.74 -3.35 -17.01
N ARG A 32 -20.78 -2.26 -16.23
CA ARG A 32 -22.00 -1.85 -15.53
C ARG A 32 -23.12 -1.49 -16.50
N LYS A 33 -22.79 -0.83 -17.61
CA LYS A 33 -23.75 -0.52 -18.67
C LYS A 33 -24.28 -1.76 -19.37
N ALA A 34 -23.44 -2.77 -19.59
CA ALA A 34 -23.88 -4.06 -20.10
C ALA A 34 -24.83 -4.78 -19.13
N LYS A 35 -24.65 -4.62 -17.81
CA LYS A 35 -25.57 -5.17 -16.79
C LYS A 35 -26.94 -4.46 -16.81
N GLU A 36 -26.95 -3.15 -17.06
CA GLU A 36 -28.16 -2.32 -17.09
C GLU A 36 -28.95 -2.46 -18.40
N GLU A 37 -28.26 -2.45 -19.55
CA GLU A 37 -28.86 -2.41 -20.89
C GLU A 37 -28.89 -3.78 -21.58
N GLY A 38 -28.12 -4.75 -21.07
CA GLY A 38 -27.93 -6.05 -21.69
C GLY A 38 -26.84 -6.06 -22.77
N LEU A 39 -26.48 -7.27 -23.21
CA LEU A 39 -25.61 -7.50 -24.37
C LEU A 39 -26.44 -7.98 -25.58
N PRO A 40 -26.02 -7.66 -26.82
CA PRO A 40 -24.84 -6.88 -27.18
C PRO A 40 -25.06 -5.36 -27.06
N LEU A 41 -23.99 -4.63 -26.75
CA LEU A 41 -23.98 -3.16 -26.74
C LEU A 41 -23.66 -2.61 -28.15
N ASN A 42 -24.25 -1.46 -28.50
CA ASN A 42 -23.89 -0.71 -29.71
C ASN A 42 -22.92 0.43 -29.36
N PRO A 43 -21.64 0.43 -29.81
CA PRO A 43 -20.68 1.48 -29.51
C PRO A 43 -21.16 2.92 -29.80
N GLU A 44 -21.93 3.13 -30.86
CA GLU A 44 -22.40 4.47 -31.24
C GLU A 44 -23.39 5.04 -30.22
N SER A 45 -24.23 4.19 -29.61
CA SER A 45 -25.20 4.62 -28.60
C SER A 45 -24.55 5.01 -27.27
N LEU A 46 -23.27 4.65 -27.10
CA LEU A 46 -22.45 4.90 -25.91
C LEU A 46 -21.70 6.23 -25.97
N LEU A 47 -21.82 7.00 -27.06
CA LEU A 47 -21.21 8.33 -27.20
C LEU A 47 -22.21 9.44 -26.88
N THR A 48 -21.79 10.47 -26.13
CA THR A 48 -22.59 11.69 -25.91
C THR A 48 -23.06 12.31 -27.23
N ASP A 49 -24.11 13.13 -27.22
CA ASP A 49 -24.71 13.71 -28.44
C ASP A 49 -23.71 14.50 -29.31
N LYS A 50 -22.63 15.01 -28.71
CA LYS A 50 -21.53 15.70 -29.41
C LYS A 50 -20.42 14.77 -29.91
N GLY A 51 -20.54 13.45 -29.71
CA GLY A 51 -19.59 12.42 -30.13
C GLY A 51 -18.24 12.41 -29.42
N GLY A 52 -17.92 13.43 -28.62
CA GLY A 52 -16.58 13.64 -28.06
C GLY A 52 -16.28 12.90 -26.75
N GLN A 53 -17.26 12.24 -26.14
CA GLN A 53 -17.10 11.57 -24.84
C GLN A 53 -17.97 10.31 -24.76
N VAL A 54 -17.51 9.33 -23.97
CA VAL A 54 -18.27 8.12 -23.61
C VAL A 54 -19.31 8.47 -22.54
N LYS A 55 -20.58 8.10 -22.76
CA LYS A 55 -21.69 8.31 -21.81
C LYS A 55 -21.40 7.58 -20.50
N GLY A 56 -21.66 8.26 -19.38
CA GLY A 56 -21.48 7.70 -18.04
C GLY A 56 -20.03 7.60 -17.56
N LEU A 57 -19.04 7.84 -18.42
CA LEU A 57 -17.64 7.83 -18.03
C LEU A 57 -17.27 9.11 -17.28
N GLY A 58 -17.06 9.01 -15.97
CA GLY A 58 -16.62 10.11 -15.13
C GLY A 58 -16.20 9.65 -13.73
N GLY A 59 -15.37 10.44 -13.06
CA GLY A 59 -14.77 10.05 -11.77
C GLY A 59 -15.80 9.65 -10.71
N GLY A 60 -16.91 10.39 -10.60
CA GLY A 60 -17.98 10.05 -9.65
C GLY A 60 -18.71 8.75 -9.96
N ALA A 61 -18.91 8.43 -11.24
CA ALA A 61 -19.55 7.17 -11.65
C ALA A 61 -18.64 5.96 -11.39
N VAL A 62 -17.34 6.12 -11.66
CA VAL A 62 -16.33 5.10 -11.33
C VAL A 62 -16.25 4.91 -9.82
N GLN A 63 -16.19 6.01 -9.05
CA GLN A 63 -16.11 5.94 -7.59
C GLN A 63 -17.32 5.25 -6.99
N LYS A 64 -18.53 5.49 -7.51
CA LYS A 64 -19.75 4.80 -7.07
C LYS A 64 -19.62 3.27 -7.20
N ILE A 65 -19.10 2.77 -8.33
CA ILE A 65 -18.86 1.34 -8.51
C ILE A 65 -17.81 0.84 -7.51
N LEU A 66 -16.73 1.58 -7.30
CA LEU A 66 -15.67 1.19 -6.36
C LEU A 66 -16.16 1.15 -4.91
N ASP A 67 -16.97 2.12 -4.49
CA ASP A 67 -17.55 2.16 -3.13
C ASP A 67 -18.47 0.97 -2.87
N GLU A 68 -19.23 0.50 -3.87
CA GLU A 68 -20.04 -0.73 -3.77
C GLU A 68 -19.20 -1.99 -3.53
N HIS A 69 -17.90 -1.95 -3.84
CA HIS A 69 -16.92 -3.03 -3.63
C HIS A 69 -15.90 -2.72 -2.51
N GLU A 70 -16.24 -1.77 -1.63
CA GLU A 70 -15.44 -1.35 -0.46
C GLU A 70 -14.06 -0.74 -0.83
N ILE A 71 -13.95 -0.16 -2.02
CA ILE A 71 -12.73 0.53 -2.49
C ILE A 71 -12.94 2.04 -2.44
N HIS A 72 -12.42 2.68 -1.39
CA HIS A 72 -12.58 4.13 -1.18
C HIS A 72 -11.50 4.98 -1.86
N ARG A 73 -10.46 4.35 -2.41
CA ARG A 73 -9.39 5.04 -3.14
C ARG A 73 -9.87 5.50 -4.52
N VAL A 74 -9.54 6.75 -4.85
CA VAL A 74 -9.90 7.34 -6.14
C VAL A 74 -9.02 6.78 -7.27
N LEU A 75 -9.60 5.98 -8.16
CA LEU A 75 -8.90 5.43 -9.32
C LEU A 75 -8.50 6.52 -10.32
N ALA A 76 -9.44 7.38 -10.68
CA ALA A 76 -9.23 8.50 -11.59
C ALA A 76 -10.21 9.64 -11.28
N ARG A 77 -9.69 10.83 -10.91
CA ARG A 77 -10.53 12.02 -10.66
C ARG A 77 -11.41 12.41 -11.85
N GLU A 78 -10.85 12.30 -13.05
CA GLU A 78 -11.57 12.55 -14.31
C GLU A 78 -12.24 11.28 -14.87
N GLY A 79 -12.15 10.11 -14.23
CA GLY A 79 -12.72 8.86 -14.76
C GLY A 79 -12.19 8.42 -16.13
N GLY A 80 -11.03 8.95 -16.57
CA GLY A 80 -10.50 8.67 -17.90
C GLY A 80 -11.17 9.44 -19.04
N ARG A 81 -11.83 10.58 -18.78
CA ARG A 81 -12.58 11.42 -19.74
C ARG A 81 -11.80 12.03 -20.92
N THR A 82 -10.57 11.59 -21.22
CA THR A 82 -9.83 12.08 -22.38
C THR A 82 -10.42 11.53 -23.68
N SER A 83 -11.08 12.40 -24.45
CA SER A 83 -11.94 12.08 -25.60
C SER A 83 -11.38 10.99 -26.53
N ARG A 84 -10.17 11.19 -27.09
CA ARG A 84 -9.61 10.26 -28.07
C ARG A 84 -9.22 8.90 -27.49
N GLY A 85 -8.68 8.87 -26.27
CA GLY A 85 -8.21 7.64 -25.64
C GLY A 85 -9.37 6.80 -25.09
N SER A 86 -10.34 7.44 -24.44
CA SER A 86 -11.48 6.72 -23.84
C SER A 86 -12.41 6.10 -24.87
N ILE A 87 -12.62 6.77 -26.01
CA ILE A 87 -13.50 6.25 -27.07
C ILE A 87 -12.90 4.99 -27.68
N ALA A 88 -11.62 5.02 -28.07
CA ALA A 88 -10.94 3.85 -28.62
C ALA A 88 -10.93 2.66 -27.63
N ASN A 89 -10.68 2.92 -26.35
CA ASN A 89 -10.73 1.88 -25.32
C ASN A 89 -12.16 1.31 -25.15
N MET A 90 -13.18 2.16 -25.25
CA MET A 90 -14.59 1.73 -25.18
C MET A 90 -14.94 0.83 -26.35
N GLU A 91 -14.59 1.22 -27.57
CA GLU A 91 -14.86 0.45 -28.79
C GLU A 91 -14.21 -0.94 -28.71
N ILE A 92 -12.93 -1.00 -28.32
CA ILE A 92 -12.18 -2.24 -28.15
C ILE A 92 -12.85 -3.14 -27.10
N TYR A 93 -13.21 -2.58 -25.95
CA TYR A 93 -13.77 -3.37 -24.87
C TYR A 93 -15.22 -3.81 -25.12
N VAL A 94 -16.03 -2.99 -25.77
CA VAL A 94 -17.40 -3.36 -26.17
C VAL A 94 -17.38 -4.44 -27.25
N ALA A 95 -16.46 -4.35 -28.21
CA ALA A 95 -16.26 -5.43 -29.18
C ALA A 95 -15.91 -6.75 -28.49
N PHE A 96 -15.04 -6.71 -27.47
CA PHE A 96 -14.74 -7.87 -26.63
C PHE A 96 -15.97 -8.40 -25.88
N LEU A 97 -16.73 -7.55 -25.18
CA LEU A 97 -17.96 -7.95 -24.46
C LEU A 97 -18.98 -8.61 -25.39
N ASN A 98 -19.21 -8.04 -26.56
CA ASN A 98 -20.10 -8.61 -27.56
C ASN A 98 -19.57 -9.95 -28.07
N SER A 99 -18.25 -10.10 -28.27
CA SER A 99 -17.66 -11.35 -28.73
C SER A 99 -17.83 -12.49 -27.71
N ILE A 100 -17.66 -12.23 -26.42
CA ILE A 100 -17.83 -13.25 -25.38
C ILE A 100 -19.31 -13.61 -25.19
N TYR A 101 -20.23 -12.65 -25.39
CA TYR A 101 -21.67 -12.90 -25.42
C TYR A 101 -22.07 -13.87 -26.53
N PHE A 102 -21.58 -13.67 -27.75
CA PHE A 102 -21.83 -14.58 -28.87
C PHE A 102 -21.16 -15.95 -28.70
N LYS A 103 -20.11 -16.05 -27.88
CA LYS A 103 -19.50 -17.32 -27.44
C LYS A 103 -20.27 -18.01 -26.30
N GLY A 104 -21.37 -17.43 -25.82
CA GLY A 104 -22.22 -18.01 -24.77
C GLY A 104 -21.81 -17.67 -23.34
N PHE A 105 -20.92 -16.70 -23.13
CA PHE A 105 -20.56 -16.22 -21.78
C PHE A 105 -21.41 -15.00 -21.41
N HIS A 106 -22.30 -15.16 -20.42
CA HIS A 106 -23.26 -14.12 -20.02
C HIS A 106 -23.10 -13.63 -18.57
N ASP A 107 -22.12 -14.16 -17.84
CA ASP A 107 -21.89 -13.83 -16.42
C ASP A 107 -21.17 -12.47 -16.27
N LEU A 108 -21.95 -11.39 -16.32
CA LEU A 108 -21.45 -10.03 -16.17
C LEU A 108 -21.06 -9.68 -14.73
N ASP A 109 -21.59 -10.38 -13.73
CA ASP A 109 -21.16 -10.24 -12.34
C ASP A 109 -19.71 -10.73 -12.18
N TYR A 110 -19.38 -11.85 -12.82
CA TYR A 110 -18.00 -12.34 -12.86
C TYR A 110 -17.07 -11.38 -13.62
N VAL A 111 -17.51 -10.81 -14.74
CA VAL A 111 -16.73 -9.82 -15.50
C VAL A 111 -16.46 -8.57 -14.64
N GLU A 112 -17.46 -8.07 -13.92
CA GLU A 112 -17.28 -6.92 -13.05
C GLU A 112 -16.30 -7.24 -11.92
N LYS A 113 -16.46 -8.41 -11.27
CA LYS A 113 -15.55 -8.87 -10.23
C LYS A 113 -14.11 -8.96 -10.73
N PHE A 114 -13.89 -9.48 -11.95
CA PHE A 114 -12.56 -9.52 -12.56
C PHE A 114 -11.93 -8.12 -12.66
N TRP A 115 -12.68 -7.12 -13.11
CA TRP A 115 -12.16 -5.75 -13.22
C TRP A 115 -11.94 -5.09 -11.87
N ILE A 116 -12.76 -5.39 -10.87
CA ILE A 116 -12.54 -4.97 -9.49
C ILE A 116 -11.21 -5.53 -8.96
N GLU A 117 -10.92 -6.82 -9.20
CA GLU A 117 -9.62 -7.40 -8.86
C GLU A 117 -8.48 -6.70 -9.62
N LYS A 118 -8.65 -6.35 -10.90
CA LYS A 118 -7.61 -5.58 -11.65
C LYS A 118 -7.42 -4.15 -11.15
N VAL A 119 -8.44 -3.53 -10.59
CA VAL A 119 -8.29 -2.24 -9.89
C VAL A 119 -7.55 -2.42 -8.57
N ARG A 120 -7.82 -3.50 -7.82
CA ARG A 120 -7.03 -3.85 -6.61
C ARG A 120 -5.57 -4.11 -6.97
N ASP A 121 -5.28 -4.90 -8.01
CA ASP A 121 -3.92 -5.14 -8.53
C ASP A 121 -3.22 -3.83 -8.93
N PHE A 122 -3.95 -2.94 -9.62
CA PHE A 122 -3.44 -1.62 -10.00
C PHE A 122 -3.06 -0.78 -8.78
N PHE A 123 -3.92 -0.75 -7.76
CA PHE A 123 -3.69 0.00 -6.53
C PHE A 123 -2.62 -0.60 -5.62
N ALA A 124 -2.51 -1.93 -5.63
CA ALA A 124 -1.45 -2.67 -4.97
C ALA A 124 -0.11 -2.31 -5.62
N SER A 125 0.03 -2.42 -6.94
CA SER A 125 1.27 -2.12 -7.67
C SER A 125 1.77 -0.65 -7.61
N GLN A 126 0.98 0.30 -7.12
CA GLN A 126 1.45 1.69 -6.97
C GLN A 126 2.34 1.85 -5.74
N PRO A 127 3.52 2.46 -5.87
CA PRO A 127 4.39 2.73 -4.72
C PRO A 127 3.66 3.64 -3.71
N LEU A 128 4.08 3.51 -2.46
CA LEU A 128 3.76 4.50 -1.43
C LEU A 128 4.39 5.84 -1.79
N ASN A 129 3.78 6.95 -1.36
CA ASN A 129 4.32 8.28 -1.64
C ASN A 129 4.60 9.01 -0.34
N ILE A 130 5.76 9.66 -0.27
CA ILE A 130 6.08 10.58 0.82
C ILE A 130 6.32 11.97 0.21
N ASN A 131 5.44 12.91 0.56
CA ASN A 131 5.46 14.29 0.08
C ASN A 131 5.94 15.19 1.22
N LEU A 132 7.14 15.73 1.09
CA LEU A 132 7.67 16.69 2.04
C LEU A 132 7.20 18.10 1.67
N ASP A 133 6.46 18.72 2.57
CA ASP A 133 5.93 20.07 2.43
C ASP A 133 6.30 20.89 3.67
N GLN A 134 6.74 22.15 3.48
CA GLN A 134 7.09 23.07 4.57
C GLN A 134 5.90 23.40 5.48
N ALA A 135 4.67 23.23 5.00
CA ALA A 135 3.45 23.54 5.74
C ALA A 135 3.09 22.47 6.80
N ILE A 136 3.71 21.28 6.76
CA ILE A 136 3.44 20.19 7.70
C ILE A 136 4.71 19.70 8.39
N SER A 137 4.56 19.11 9.58
CA SER A 137 5.70 18.57 10.32
C SER A 137 6.20 17.26 9.70
N ILE A 138 7.48 16.93 9.91
CA ILE A 138 8.07 15.65 9.49
C ILE A 138 7.28 14.46 10.04
N ARG A 139 6.85 14.55 11.31
CA ARG A 139 6.00 13.54 11.95
C ARG A 139 4.69 13.33 11.19
N ALA A 140 4.01 14.41 10.78
CA ALA A 140 2.78 14.31 10.01
C ALA A 140 3.02 13.70 8.62
N THR A 141 4.13 14.08 7.96
CA THR A 141 4.57 13.48 6.69
C THR A 141 4.76 11.96 6.81
N ILE A 142 5.40 11.50 7.89
CA ILE A 142 5.54 10.07 8.18
C ILE A 142 4.18 9.43 8.46
N GLN A 143 3.30 10.08 9.22
CA GLN A 143 1.97 9.55 9.50
C GLN A 143 1.16 9.35 8.21
N HIS A 144 1.18 10.30 7.27
CA HIS A 144 0.53 10.15 5.97
C HIS A 144 1.06 8.96 5.16
N LEU A 145 2.35 8.63 5.30
CA LEU A 145 2.93 7.43 4.69
C LEU A 145 2.39 6.16 5.37
N LEU A 146 2.32 6.14 6.71
CA LEU A 146 1.80 5.00 7.46
C LEU A 146 0.29 4.78 7.25
N ASP A 147 -0.46 5.85 7.01
CA ASP A 147 -1.88 5.79 6.68
C ASP A 147 -2.08 5.17 5.28
N GLN A 148 -1.27 5.54 4.29
CA GLN A 148 -1.28 4.88 2.97
C GLN A 148 -0.94 3.37 3.07
N ALA A 149 -0.03 3.00 3.97
CA ALA A 149 0.29 1.60 4.22
C ALA A 149 -0.88 0.84 4.88
N LYS A 150 -1.57 1.50 5.82
CA LYS A 150 -2.77 0.96 6.49
C LYS A 150 -3.93 0.77 5.53
N GLU A 151 -4.23 1.76 4.69
CA GLU A 151 -5.30 1.66 3.69
C GLU A 151 -5.08 0.46 2.77
N ARG A 152 -3.84 0.26 2.31
CA ARG A 152 -3.51 -0.89 1.46
C ARG A 152 -3.60 -2.23 2.18
N GLN A 153 -3.31 -2.28 3.47
CA GLN A 153 -3.54 -3.46 4.29
C GLN A 153 -5.04 -3.79 4.45
N GLN A 154 -5.91 -2.78 4.53
CA GLN A 154 -7.35 -3.00 4.57
C GLN A 154 -7.88 -3.59 3.26
N GLU A 155 -7.31 -3.17 2.13
CA GLU A 155 -7.64 -3.72 0.80
C GLU A 155 -7.14 -5.16 0.60
N ASN A 156 -6.10 -5.56 1.33
CA ASN A 156 -5.51 -6.90 1.28
C ASN A 156 -5.27 -7.45 2.70
N PRO A 157 -6.33 -7.95 3.40
CA PRO A 157 -6.24 -8.35 4.81
C PRO A 157 -5.22 -9.45 5.12
N PHE A 158 -4.83 -10.24 4.12
CA PHE A 158 -3.83 -11.31 4.25
C PHE A 158 -2.38 -10.80 4.22
N SER A 159 -2.16 -9.49 3.99
CA SER A 159 -0.83 -8.86 3.94
C SER A 159 -0.56 -8.05 5.22
N GLN A 160 0.68 -8.05 5.71
CA GLN A 160 1.10 -7.27 6.89
C GLN A 160 1.72 -5.93 6.51
N TYR A 161 1.11 -5.25 5.54
CA TYR A 161 1.70 -4.12 4.83
C TYR A 161 2.21 -3.01 5.75
N GLN A 162 1.40 -2.57 6.72
CA GLN A 162 1.78 -1.51 7.64
C GLN A 162 2.93 -1.94 8.56
N GLY A 163 2.93 -3.19 9.03
CA GLY A 163 4.01 -3.74 9.84
C GLY A 163 5.33 -3.78 9.09
N THR A 164 5.31 -4.30 7.87
CA THR A 164 6.48 -4.37 6.97
C THR A 164 7.08 -3.00 6.70
N VAL A 165 6.26 -2.00 6.36
CA VAL A 165 6.73 -0.63 6.10
C VAL A 165 7.40 -0.02 7.34
N ILE A 166 6.80 -0.19 8.52
CA ILE A 166 7.38 0.36 9.77
C ILE A 166 8.70 -0.33 10.09
N GLN A 167 8.78 -1.66 9.99
CA GLN A 167 9.99 -2.42 10.24
C GLN A 167 11.14 -1.94 9.34
N HIS A 168 10.91 -1.83 8.04
CA HIS A 168 11.94 -1.43 7.09
C HIS A 168 12.29 0.07 7.19
N LEU A 169 11.36 0.95 7.58
CA LEU A 169 11.70 2.35 7.90
C LEU A 169 12.62 2.46 9.11
N VAL A 170 12.39 1.65 10.15
CA VAL A 170 13.29 1.60 11.31
C VAL A 170 14.63 0.99 10.91
N GLY A 171 14.64 -0.07 10.12
CA GLY A 171 15.87 -0.64 9.56
C GLY A 171 16.67 0.41 8.78
N ALA A 172 16.03 1.16 7.89
CA ALA A 172 16.66 2.23 7.11
C ALA A 172 17.23 3.35 7.98
N LYS A 173 16.51 3.76 9.04
CA LYS A 173 17.00 4.73 10.03
C LYS A 173 18.26 4.20 10.73
N LEU A 174 18.25 2.95 11.18
CA LEU A 174 19.39 2.34 11.88
C LEU A 174 20.60 2.20 10.95
N GLU A 175 20.40 1.77 9.71
CA GLU A 175 21.45 1.67 8.69
C GLU A 175 22.06 3.04 8.39
N HIS A 176 21.22 4.07 8.25
CA HIS A 176 21.65 5.44 8.01
C HIS A 176 22.56 5.98 9.12
N LEU A 177 22.30 5.58 10.38
CA LEU A 177 23.09 5.98 11.54
C LEU A 177 24.38 5.17 11.72
N ASN A 178 24.34 3.87 11.46
CA ASN A 178 25.44 2.95 11.78
C ASN A 178 26.36 2.66 10.58
N GLY A 179 25.97 3.04 9.37
CA GLY A 179 26.71 2.79 8.14
C GLY A 179 26.17 1.59 7.36
N GLU A 180 26.59 1.51 6.09
CA GLU A 180 26.16 0.46 5.17
C GLU A 180 26.68 -0.93 5.61
N GLY A 181 25.81 -1.92 5.61
CA GLY A 181 26.04 -3.29 6.06
C GLY A 181 26.00 -3.48 7.58
N ALA A 182 25.72 -2.42 8.36
CA ALA A 182 25.76 -2.50 9.83
C ALA A 182 24.52 -3.16 10.43
N ILE A 183 23.37 -3.10 9.75
CA ILE A 183 22.12 -3.67 10.23
C ILE A 183 21.73 -4.88 9.38
N ILE A 184 21.33 -5.96 10.06
CA ILE A 184 20.81 -7.16 9.40
C ILE A 184 19.32 -6.94 9.15
N HIS A 185 18.94 -6.93 7.87
CA HIS A 185 17.54 -6.79 7.45
C HIS A 185 16.93 -8.15 7.13
N HIS A 186 15.66 -8.32 7.44
CA HIS A 186 14.94 -9.59 7.28
C HIS A 186 13.64 -9.37 6.53
N SER A 187 13.23 -10.34 5.71
CA SER A 187 11.94 -10.28 5.03
C SER A 187 10.78 -10.39 6.03
N SER A 188 9.68 -9.72 5.76
CA SER A 188 8.45 -9.80 6.56
C SER A 188 7.81 -11.20 6.55
N SER A 189 8.07 -11.99 5.51
CA SER A 189 7.53 -13.34 5.33
C SER A 189 8.30 -14.46 6.05
N THR A 190 9.51 -14.19 6.57
CA THR A 190 10.35 -15.20 7.26
C THR A 190 9.92 -15.44 8.72
N SER A 191 8.68 -15.87 8.91
CA SER A 191 8.12 -16.29 10.20
C SER A 191 8.89 -17.46 10.85
N ASP A 192 9.47 -18.36 10.04
CA ASP A 192 10.26 -19.51 10.53
C ASP A 192 11.56 -19.11 11.26
N SER A 193 12.04 -17.88 11.07
CA SER A 193 13.29 -17.38 11.66
C SER A 193 13.11 -16.62 12.99
N GLN A 194 11.88 -16.48 13.50
CA GLN A 194 11.62 -15.85 14.81
C GLN A 194 11.97 -16.76 16.00
N ARG A 195 12.11 -18.09 15.79
CA ARG A 195 12.55 -19.02 16.83
C ARG A 195 14.06 -18.87 17.09
N GLY A 196 14.42 -17.83 17.84
CA GLY A 196 15.80 -17.61 18.31
C GLY A 196 16.24 -16.15 18.31
N ARG A 197 15.61 -15.28 17.49
CA ARG A 197 15.94 -13.86 17.46
C ARG A 197 15.40 -13.13 18.69
N PRO A 198 16.21 -12.33 19.40
CA PRO A 198 15.74 -11.59 20.56
C PRO A 198 14.79 -10.45 20.18
N GLY A 199 14.78 -9.96 18.94
CA GLY A 199 13.87 -8.92 18.43
C GLY A 199 13.97 -8.78 16.90
N ASP A 200 13.47 -7.69 16.36
CA ASP A 200 13.56 -7.37 14.93
C ASP A 200 14.93 -6.81 14.56
N PHE A 201 15.54 -6.02 15.45
CA PHE A 201 16.90 -5.51 15.29
C PHE A 201 17.69 -5.61 16.60
N GLU A 202 18.98 -5.93 16.48
CA GLU A 202 19.96 -5.92 17.58
C GLU A 202 20.99 -4.82 17.28
N VAL A 203 21.09 -3.82 18.17
CA VAL A 203 21.98 -2.67 17.99
C VAL A 203 22.69 -2.39 19.31
N GLY A 204 23.98 -2.72 19.36
CA GLY A 204 24.74 -2.68 20.62
C GLY A 204 24.08 -3.56 21.68
N ASP A 205 23.85 -3.00 22.87
CA ASP A 205 23.19 -3.70 23.98
C ASP A 205 21.66 -3.59 23.93
N ALA A 206 21.08 -3.05 22.86
CA ALA A 206 19.64 -2.84 22.70
C ALA A 206 19.02 -3.79 21.68
N VAL A 207 17.77 -4.16 21.93
CA VAL A 207 16.95 -4.99 21.03
C VAL A 207 15.66 -4.27 20.74
N LEU A 208 15.42 -3.96 19.46
CA LEU A 208 14.22 -3.28 19.01
C LEU A 208 13.16 -4.29 18.59
N HIS A 209 11.94 -4.07 19.06
CA HIS A 209 10.73 -4.79 18.66
C HIS A 209 9.79 -3.83 17.96
N ILE A 210 9.48 -4.12 16.71
CA ILE A 210 8.65 -3.30 15.85
C ILE A 210 7.29 -3.94 15.72
N THR A 211 6.23 -3.23 16.11
CA THR A 211 4.88 -3.81 16.08
C THR A 211 3.79 -2.77 15.90
N THR A 212 2.74 -3.14 15.16
CA THR A 212 1.48 -2.37 15.08
C THR A 212 0.46 -2.80 16.14
N ALA A 213 0.73 -3.89 16.87
CA ALA A 213 -0.16 -4.48 17.85
C ALA A 213 0.66 -5.11 18.99
N PRO A 214 1.15 -4.30 19.95
CA PRO A 214 1.84 -4.82 21.12
C PRO A 214 0.88 -5.71 21.94
N GLY A 215 1.39 -6.83 22.45
CA GLY A 215 0.62 -7.81 23.23
C GLY A 215 1.48 -8.51 24.27
N GLU A 216 0.87 -9.33 25.13
CA GLU A 216 1.58 -9.98 26.26
C GLU A 216 2.78 -10.83 25.82
N ALA A 217 2.67 -11.51 24.66
CA ALA A 217 3.76 -12.32 24.13
C ALA A 217 5.04 -11.49 23.89
N LEU A 218 4.87 -10.27 23.37
CA LEU A 218 5.98 -9.33 23.19
C LEU A 218 6.58 -8.92 24.53
N ILE A 219 5.76 -8.61 25.53
CA ILE A 219 6.24 -8.22 26.86
C ILE A 219 7.01 -9.35 27.55
N LYS A 220 6.56 -10.59 27.42
CA LYS A 220 7.31 -11.77 27.91
C LYS A 220 8.68 -11.88 27.23
N LYS A 221 8.73 -11.63 25.92
CA LYS A 221 10.00 -11.62 25.17
C LYS A 221 10.92 -10.48 25.63
N CYS A 222 10.38 -9.30 25.93
CA CYS A 222 11.13 -8.21 26.55
C CYS A 222 11.68 -8.61 27.94
N GLU A 223 10.91 -9.33 28.74
CA GLU A 223 11.38 -9.84 30.03
C GLU A 223 12.56 -10.82 29.87
N GLU A 224 12.47 -11.75 28.91
CA GLU A 224 13.55 -12.69 28.58
C GLU A 224 14.82 -11.98 28.12
N ASN A 225 14.67 -10.95 27.29
CA ASN A 225 15.75 -10.08 26.84
C ASN A 225 16.44 -9.40 28.04
N LEU A 226 15.67 -8.85 28.98
CA LEU A 226 16.21 -8.24 30.20
C LEU A 226 16.99 -9.24 31.06
N ARG A 227 16.54 -10.50 31.16
CA ARG A 227 17.26 -11.56 31.90
C ARG A 227 18.60 -11.92 31.24
N LYS A 228 18.72 -11.70 29.93
CA LYS A 228 19.96 -11.89 29.16
C LYS A 228 20.86 -10.63 29.17
N GLY A 229 20.47 -9.57 29.87
CA GLY A 229 21.24 -8.34 29.99
C GLY A 229 21.11 -7.38 28.80
N VAL A 230 20.19 -7.62 27.87
CA VAL A 230 19.94 -6.73 26.72
C VAL A 230 18.71 -5.85 26.99
N LYS A 231 18.75 -4.59 26.51
CA LYS A 231 17.71 -3.58 26.74
C LYS A 231 16.64 -3.63 25.65
N PRO A 232 15.39 -4.04 25.95
CA PRO A 232 14.32 -4.05 24.97
C PRO A 232 13.78 -2.62 24.74
N ILE A 233 13.56 -2.29 23.48
CA ILE A 233 12.89 -1.06 23.04
C ILE A 233 11.73 -1.48 22.14
N ILE A 234 10.51 -1.03 22.45
CA ILE A 234 9.34 -1.24 21.61
C ILE A 234 9.12 0.01 20.77
N VAL A 235 9.00 -0.15 19.46
CA VAL A 235 8.60 0.93 18.55
C VAL A 235 7.24 0.56 17.96
N THR A 236 6.23 1.42 18.17
CA THR A 236 4.85 1.13 17.80
C THR A 236 4.08 2.38 17.32
N LEU A 237 2.83 2.19 16.91
CA LEU A 237 1.94 3.26 16.47
C LEU A 237 1.55 4.17 17.65
N GLU A 238 1.25 5.44 17.37
CA GLU A 238 0.83 6.43 18.38
C GLU A 238 -0.28 5.92 19.30
N ASN A 239 -1.37 5.40 18.71
CA ASN A 239 -2.50 4.89 19.47
C ASN A 239 -2.24 3.54 20.19
N LYS A 240 -1.03 3.00 20.10
CA LYS A 240 -0.59 1.75 20.74
C LYS A 240 0.47 1.96 21.82
N VAL A 241 1.03 3.16 21.95
CA VAL A 241 2.03 3.46 22.98
C VAL A 241 1.49 3.21 24.39
N SER A 242 0.33 3.78 24.74
CA SER A 242 -0.28 3.58 26.06
C SER A 242 -0.68 2.12 26.32
N VAL A 243 -1.01 1.37 25.26
CA VAL A 243 -1.29 -0.07 25.39
C VAL A 243 -0.01 -0.83 25.76
N ALA A 244 1.10 -0.59 25.06
CA ALA A 244 2.38 -1.21 25.37
C ALA A 244 2.87 -0.84 26.78
N GLN A 245 2.73 0.43 27.17
CA GLN A 245 3.09 0.92 28.52
C GLN A 245 2.25 0.24 29.60
N GLY A 246 0.92 0.17 29.44
CA GLY A 246 0.06 -0.53 30.40
C GLY A 246 0.37 -2.03 30.51
N LEU A 247 0.71 -2.69 29.39
CA LEU A 247 1.16 -4.08 29.43
C LEU A 247 2.51 -4.22 30.17
N ALA A 248 3.44 -3.28 29.98
CA ALA A 248 4.71 -3.26 30.69
C ALA A 248 4.53 -3.03 32.20
N GLU A 249 3.66 -2.09 32.60
CA GLU A 249 3.31 -1.83 34.01
C GLU A 249 2.74 -3.07 34.69
N ASN A 250 1.77 -3.74 34.06
CA ASN A 250 1.17 -4.98 34.57
C ASN A 250 2.19 -6.10 34.80
N ASN A 251 3.29 -6.10 34.02
CA ASN A 251 4.39 -7.06 34.14
C ASN A 251 5.59 -6.51 34.93
N ARG A 252 5.48 -5.34 35.57
CA ARG A 252 6.54 -4.68 36.37
C ARG A 252 7.80 -4.37 35.55
N LEU A 253 7.62 -4.01 34.28
CA LEU A 253 8.68 -3.65 33.34
C LEU A 253 8.64 -2.18 32.92
N ALA A 254 7.73 -1.37 33.45
CA ALA A 254 7.53 0.03 33.04
C ALA A 254 8.82 0.86 33.01
N ASP A 255 9.63 0.78 34.06
CA ASP A 255 10.91 1.51 34.17
C ASP A 255 12.11 0.73 33.60
N ARG A 256 11.85 -0.39 32.91
CA ARG A 256 12.87 -1.32 32.42
C ARG A 256 12.93 -1.45 30.90
N ILE A 257 11.90 -1.01 30.20
CA ILE A 257 11.83 -1.02 28.74
C ILE A 257 11.40 0.34 28.24
N ASP A 258 11.89 0.73 27.07
CA ASP A 258 11.43 1.95 26.41
C ASP A 258 10.31 1.63 25.42
N VAL A 259 9.36 2.55 25.29
CA VAL A 259 8.29 2.49 24.27
C VAL A 259 8.29 3.80 23.49
N PHE A 260 8.55 3.73 22.20
CA PHE A 260 8.56 4.88 21.29
C PHE A 260 7.42 4.83 20.28
N GLU A 261 6.86 6.01 20.00
CA GLU A 261 5.98 6.24 18.87
C GLU A 261 6.81 6.31 17.58
N ILE A 262 6.46 5.54 16.56
CA ILE A 262 7.24 5.41 15.32
C ILE A 262 7.48 6.75 14.60
N GLY A 263 6.45 7.59 14.49
CA GLY A 263 6.51 8.89 13.83
C GLY A 263 7.50 9.82 14.51
N GLN A 264 7.43 9.95 15.83
CA GLN A 264 8.41 10.69 16.63
C GLN A 264 9.81 10.07 16.53
N PHE A 265 9.91 8.74 16.63
CA PHE A 265 11.18 8.03 16.57
C PHE A 265 11.93 8.31 15.27
N LEU A 266 11.24 8.32 14.13
CA LEU A 266 11.81 8.68 12.83
C LEU A 266 12.04 10.20 12.68
N ALA A 267 11.04 11.02 13.03
CA ALA A 267 11.09 12.47 12.85
C ALA A 267 12.25 13.13 13.61
N THR A 268 12.49 12.74 14.86
CA THR A 268 13.58 13.31 15.67
C THR A 268 14.93 13.15 14.97
N ASN A 269 15.20 11.98 14.40
CA ASN A 269 16.46 11.73 13.69
C ASN A 269 16.57 12.52 12.38
N ILE A 270 15.48 12.67 11.64
CA ILE A 270 15.45 13.53 10.45
C ILE A 270 15.77 14.98 10.81
N TYR A 271 15.20 15.50 11.92
CA TYR A 271 15.53 16.84 12.40
C TYR A 271 17.01 16.96 12.80
N GLU A 272 17.55 15.98 13.53
CA GLU A 272 18.95 15.96 13.97
C GLU A 272 19.92 15.92 12.79
N ILE A 273 19.74 14.99 11.85
CA ILE A 273 20.58 14.85 10.65
C ILE A 273 20.46 16.10 9.78
N GLY A 274 19.24 16.60 9.62
CA GLY A 274 18.94 17.81 8.87
C GLY A 274 19.34 19.10 9.58
N LYS A 275 19.92 19.04 10.78
CA LYS A 275 20.33 20.19 11.60
C LYS A 275 19.21 21.22 11.79
N PHE A 276 17.96 20.74 11.86
CA PHE A 276 16.77 21.57 11.96
C PHE A 276 16.55 22.57 10.81
N GLU A 277 17.25 22.40 9.68
CA GLU A 277 17.06 23.20 8.47
C GLU A 277 16.20 22.44 7.46
N PHE A 278 15.28 23.12 6.78
CA PHE A 278 14.39 22.45 5.81
C PHE A 278 15.15 21.71 4.71
N LYS A 279 16.21 22.33 4.16
CA LYS A 279 17.06 21.67 3.15
C LYS A 279 17.72 20.42 3.71
N GLY A 280 18.27 20.49 4.92
CA GLY A 280 18.87 19.32 5.57
C GLY A 280 17.84 18.23 5.87
N GLN A 281 16.62 18.59 6.27
CA GLN A 281 15.53 17.64 6.49
C GLN A 281 15.11 16.96 5.18
N LYS A 282 15.04 17.71 4.08
CA LYS A 282 14.80 17.17 2.74
C LYS A 282 15.85 16.12 2.36
N ASP A 283 17.13 16.47 2.49
CA ASP A 283 18.25 15.58 2.18
C ASP A 283 18.21 14.32 3.08
N ALA A 284 17.85 14.47 4.35
CA ALA A 284 17.71 13.37 5.30
C ALA A 284 16.54 12.43 4.95
N VAL A 285 15.37 12.97 4.59
CA VAL A 285 14.23 12.15 4.14
C VAL A 285 14.58 11.43 2.83
N GLU A 286 15.15 12.13 1.86
CA GLU A 286 15.55 11.54 0.58
C GLU A 286 16.49 10.34 0.80
N LYS A 287 17.52 10.52 1.65
CA LYS A 287 18.46 9.46 1.94
C LYS A 287 17.83 8.29 2.72
N LEU A 288 16.94 8.56 3.67
CA LEU A 288 16.18 7.52 4.36
C LEU A 288 15.39 6.66 3.37
N ILE A 289 14.72 7.30 2.40
CA ILE A 289 13.91 6.61 1.39
C ILE A 289 14.77 5.81 0.40
N ILE A 290 15.94 6.31 0.03
CA ILE A 290 16.90 5.55 -0.79
C ILE A 290 17.29 4.26 -0.08
N ILE A 291 17.77 4.35 1.17
CA ILE A 291 18.18 3.20 1.97
C ILE A 291 17.01 2.22 2.18
N TYR A 292 15.82 2.74 2.49
CA TYR A 292 14.61 1.93 2.61
C TYR A 292 14.34 1.13 1.34
N ASN A 293 14.35 1.77 0.16
CA ASN A 293 14.05 1.09 -1.09
C ASN A 293 15.14 0.06 -1.45
N GLU A 294 16.40 0.32 -1.12
CA GLU A 294 17.48 -0.66 -1.26
C GLU A 294 17.27 -1.88 -0.36
N ILE A 295 16.77 -1.68 0.87
CA ILE A 295 16.39 -2.79 1.76
C ILE A 295 15.25 -3.60 1.13
N ILE A 296 14.19 -2.94 0.66
CA ILE A 296 13.07 -3.60 -0.01
C ILE A 296 13.56 -4.44 -1.20
N ASP A 297 14.43 -3.89 -2.05
CA ASP A 297 14.99 -4.62 -3.19
C ASP A 297 15.84 -5.84 -2.79
N LYS A 298 16.47 -5.79 -1.61
CA LYS A 298 17.32 -6.87 -1.11
C LYS A 298 16.52 -8.00 -0.43
N VAL A 299 15.48 -7.66 0.33
CA VAL A 299 14.84 -8.62 1.26
C VAL A 299 13.36 -8.88 1.00
N GLU A 300 12.68 -8.08 0.17
CA GLU A 300 11.27 -8.27 -0.17
C GLU A 300 11.09 -8.58 -1.66
N THR A 301 9.99 -9.26 -1.99
CA THR A 301 9.63 -9.58 -3.38
C THR A 301 8.53 -8.69 -3.93
N ASP A 302 7.84 -7.95 -3.05
CA ASP A 302 6.70 -7.10 -3.41
C ASP A 302 7.17 -5.66 -3.70
N PRO A 303 7.20 -5.22 -4.97
CA PRO A 303 7.65 -3.88 -5.33
C PRO A 303 6.68 -2.78 -4.88
N SER A 304 5.44 -3.12 -4.48
CA SER A 304 4.49 -2.13 -3.98
C SER A 304 4.97 -1.45 -2.70
N LEU A 305 5.75 -2.17 -1.89
CA LEU A 305 6.32 -1.67 -0.62
C LEU A 305 7.26 -0.48 -0.81
N LYS A 306 7.75 -0.23 -2.03
CA LYS A 306 8.63 0.90 -2.33
C LYS A 306 7.95 2.23 -2.07
N ILE A 307 8.76 3.19 -1.67
CA ILE A 307 8.34 4.56 -1.41
C ILE A 307 8.94 5.49 -2.46
N LYS A 308 8.10 6.32 -3.05
CA LYS A 308 8.52 7.40 -3.92
C LYS A 308 8.54 8.72 -3.15
N PHE A 309 9.67 9.41 -3.22
CA PHE A 309 9.88 10.70 -2.59
C PHE A 309 9.51 11.87 -3.51
N TYR A 310 8.83 12.87 -2.94
CA TYR A 310 8.55 14.16 -3.54
C TYR A 310 8.88 15.25 -2.52
N GLY A 311 9.81 16.15 -2.83
CA GLY A 311 10.22 17.24 -1.95
C GLY A 311 11.08 18.27 -2.65
#